data_AF-A0A9C8WJU7-F1
#
_entry.id   AF-A0A9C8WJU7-F1
#
_cell.length_a   1.000
_cell.length_b   1.000
_cell.length_c   1.000
_cell.angle_alpha   90.00
_cell.angle_beta   90.00
_cell.angle_gamma   90.00
#
_symmetry.space_group_name_H-M   'P 1'
#
loop_
_entity.id
_entity.type
_entity.pdbx_description
1 polymer ?
#
loop_
_entity_poly.entity_id
_entity_poly.type
_entity_poly.pdbx_seq_one_letter_code
_entity_poly.pdbx_strand_id
1 'polypeptide(L)'
;MFDNLRSTSLLSHLEFGLVGLLVAAAFVKTALLPWPVIAFALFFVLNGVLTRRWWTRTPLDLPAAGLLLMLPVTLWATALPEITVPQVWRVLNGVVFYYAIVRWCVDESRLRLLVYGVLLAGVGIA
;
A
#
# COMPACT_ATOMS: atom_id res chain seq x y z
N MET A 1 -15.97 -10.85 22.70
CA MET A 1 -16.38 -9.84 21.69
C MET A 1 -15.45 -8.61 21.67
N PHE A 2 -14.82 -8.23 22.78
CA PHE A 2 -13.87 -7.12 22.86
C PHE A 2 -12.47 -7.41 22.29
N ASP A 3 -12.03 -8.67 22.24
CA ASP A 3 -10.70 -9.04 21.72
C ASP A 3 -10.53 -8.84 20.21
N ASN A 4 -11.63 -8.94 19.45
CA ASN A 4 -11.59 -8.83 17.99
C ASN A 4 -11.32 -7.39 17.51
N LEU A 5 -11.75 -6.39 18.28
CA LEU A 5 -11.51 -4.97 17.98
C LEU A 5 -10.06 -4.54 18.32
N ARG A 6 -9.46 -5.15 19.35
CA ARG A 6 -8.08 -4.87 19.73
C ARG A 6 -7.09 -5.47 18.73
N SER A 7 -7.31 -6.72 18.33
CA SER A 7 -6.46 -7.43 17.35
C SER A 7 -6.41 -6.70 15.99
N THR A 8 -7.57 -6.22 15.51
CA THR A 8 -7.68 -5.49 14.24
C THR A 8 -6.97 -4.13 14.25
N SER A 9 -7.02 -3.42 15.38
CA SER A 9 -6.29 -2.16 15.52
C SER A 9 -4.76 -2.33 15.56
N LEU A 10 -4.25 -3.41 16.16
CA LEU A 10 -2.82 -3.71 16.20
C LEU A 10 -2.31 -4.19 14.84
N LEU A 11 -3.07 -5.06 14.18
CA LEU A 11 -2.67 -5.62 12.90
C LEU A 11 -2.61 -4.55 11.79
N SER A 12 -3.56 -3.60 11.80
CA SER A 12 -3.54 -2.46 10.88
C SER A 12 -2.38 -1.49 11.13
N HIS A 13 -1.98 -1.26 12.38
CA HIS A 13 -0.79 -0.45 12.70
C HIS A 13 0.49 -1.14 12.24
N LEU A 14 0.61 -2.45 12.46
CA LEU A 14 1.75 -3.23 11.99
C LEU A 14 1.81 -3.27 10.46
N GLU A 15 0.68 -3.45 9.79
CA GLU A 15 0.57 -3.42 8.33
C GLU A 15 1.03 -2.06 7.78
N PHE A 16 0.47 -0.96 8.28
CA PHE A 16 0.86 0.38 7.81
C PHE A 16 2.33 0.70 8.10
N GLY A 17 2.80 0.41 9.32
CA GLY A 17 4.20 0.66 9.71
C GLY A 17 5.18 -0.17 8.88
N LEU A 18 4.92 -1.46 8.70
CA LEU A 18 5.81 -2.36 7.98
C LEU A 18 5.77 -2.12 6.47
N VAL A 19 4.58 -2.00 5.88
CA VAL A 19 4.45 -1.69 4.44
C VAL A 19 5.03 -0.30 4.15
N GLY A 20 4.75 0.71 4.97
CA GLY A 20 5.30 2.05 4.82
C GLY A 20 6.83 2.08 4.89
N LEU A 21 7.42 1.37 5.87
CA LEU A 21 8.88 1.27 6.00
C LEU A 21 9.50 0.53 4.81
N LEU A 22 8.88 -0.57 4.35
CA LEU A 22 9.35 -1.29 3.17
C LEU A 22 9.25 -0.44 1.89
N VAL A 23 8.19 0.34 1.73
CA VAL A 23 8.03 1.27 0.61
C VAL A 23 9.13 2.32 0.66
N ALA A 24 9.37 2.95 1.81
CA ALA A 24 10.46 3.90 2.00
C ALA A 24 11.84 3.27 1.69
N ALA A 25 12.09 2.04 2.15
CA ALA A 25 13.31 1.31 1.84
C ALA A 25 13.44 0.99 0.34
N ALA A 26 12.32 0.74 -0.35
CA ALA A 26 12.29 0.49 -1.79
C ALA A 26 12.65 1.73 -2.64
N PHE A 27 12.51 2.95 -2.09
CA PHE A 27 13.06 4.16 -2.71
C PHE A 27 14.58 4.21 -2.67
N VAL A 28 15.20 3.65 -1.62
CA VAL A 28 16.67 3.62 -1.46
C VAL A 28 17.28 2.46 -2.25
N LYS A 29 16.64 1.30 -2.26
CA LYS A 29 17.16 0.08 -2.90
C LYS A 29 16.10 -0.58 -3.78
N THR A 30 16.32 -0.56 -5.09
CA THR A 30 15.42 -1.16 -6.11
C THR A 30 15.24 -2.67 -5.91
N ALA A 31 16.22 -3.39 -5.36
CA ALA A 31 16.06 -4.81 -5.04
C ALA A 31 14.96 -5.09 -3.99
N LEU A 32 14.51 -4.07 -3.26
CA LEU A 32 13.44 -4.21 -2.27
C LEU A 32 12.04 -3.98 -2.83
N LEU A 33 11.93 -3.62 -4.11
CA LEU A 33 10.66 -3.32 -4.77
C LEU A 33 9.55 -4.40 -4.65
N PRO A 34 9.82 -5.71 -4.66
CA PRO A 34 8.75 -6.71 -4.52
C PRO A 34 8.29 -6.92 -3.07
N TRP A 35 9.10 -6.58 -2.06
CA TRP A 35 8.79 -6.87 -0.65
C TRP A 35 7.55 -6.16 -0.11
N PRO A 36 7.30 -4.87 -0.39
CA PRO A 36 6.07 -4.21 0.06
C PRO A 36 4.82 -4.91 -0.47
N VAL A 37 4.84 -5.35 -1.73
CA VAL A 37 3.72 -6.07 -2.36
C VAL A 37 3.48 -7.41 -1.68
N ILE A 38 4.55 -8.17 -1.41
CA ILE A 38 4.46 -9.46 -0.71
C ILE A 38 3.93 -9.28 0.72
N ALA A 39 4.47 -8.30 1.46
CA ALA A 39 4.04 -7.99 2.81
C ALA A 39 2.55 -7.61 2.84
N PHE A 40 2.12 -6.73 1.94
CA PHE A 40 0.71 -6.36 1.84
C PHE A 40 -0.18 -7.53 1.46
N ALA A 41 0.21 -8.37 0.51
CA ALA A 41 -0.56 -9.56 0.15
C ALA A 41 -0.74 -10.51 1.36
N LEU A 42 0.31 -10.69 2.16
CA LEU A 42 0.25 -11.49 3.38
C LEU A 42 -0.73 -10.88 4.40
N PHE A 43 -0.60 -9.58 4.69
CA PHE A 43 -1.53 -8.88 5.59
C PHE A 43 -2.96 -8.83 5.04
N PHE A 44 -3.12 -8.78 3.72
CA PHE A 44 -4.42 -8.82 3.04
C PHE A 44 -5.13 -10.14 3.32
N VAL A 45 -4.44 -11.27 3.14
CA VAL A 45 -4.98 -12.60 3.39
C VAL A 45 -5.24 -12.81 4.88
N LEU A 46 -4.29 -12.45 5.76
CA LEU A 46 -4.45 -12.56 7.20
C LEU A 46 -5.67 -11.77 7.70
N ASN A 47 -5.82 -10.52 7.27
CA ASN A 47 -7.00 -9.71 7.59
C ASN A 47 -8.28 -10.32 7.03
N GLY A 48 -8.28 -10.78 5.77
CA GLY A 48 -9.46 -11.39 5.14
C GLY A 48 -9.97 -12.62 5.89
N VAL A 49 -9.05 -13.47 6.36
CA VAL A 49 -9.36 -14.66 7.15
C VAL A 49 -9.85 -14.30 8.56
N LEU A 50 -9.17 -13.37 9.24
CA LEU A 50 -9.47 -13.02 10.63
C LEU A 50 -10.74 -12.16 10.79
N THR A 51 -10.99 -11.24 9.86
CA THR A 51 -12.07 -10.25 9.98
C THR A 51 -13.24 -10.49 9.04
N ARG A 52 -13.11 -11.44 8.09
CA ARG A 52 -14.06 -11.66 6.98
C ARG A 52 -14.36 -10.43 6.12
N ARG A 53 -13.61 -9.33 6.28
CA ARG A 53 -13.70 -8.13 5.46
C ARG A 53 -12.51 -8.09 4.51
N TRP A 54 -12.78 -8.53 3.29
CA TRP A 54 -11.76 -8.63 2.24
C TRP A 54 -11.51 -7.29 1.55
N TRP A 55 -12.55 -6.48 1.38
CA TRP A 55 -12.48 -5.26 0.56
C TRP A 55 -13.21 -4.09 1.21
N THR A 56 -12.59 -2.92 1.15
CA THR A 56 -13.21 -1.63 1.48
C THR A 56 -13.38 -0.88 0.18
N ARG A 57 -14.63 -0.55 -0.19
CA ARG A 57 -14.90 0.17 -1.45
C ARG A 57 -14.39 1.60 -1.33
N THR A 58 -13.52 2.00 -2.25
CA THR A 58 -13.03 3.38 -2.34
C THR A 58 -13.33 3.99 -3.70
N PRO A 59 -13.56 5.31 -3.81
CA PRO A 59 -13.78 5.96 -5.11
C PRO A 59 -12.56 5.85 -6.04
N LEU A 60 -11.37 5.58 -5.47
CA LEU A 60 -10.12 5.34 -6.18
C LEU A 60 -9.98 3.91 -6.73
N ASP A 61 -10.92 3.01 -6.44
CA ASP A 61 -10.87 1.63 -6.92
C ASP A 61 -10.89 1.56 -8.46
N LEU A 62 -11.65 2.44 -9.12
CA LEU A 62 -11.74 2.47 -10.58
C LEU A 62 -10.43 2.99 -11.22
N PRO A 63 -9.87 4.15 -10.81
CA PRO A 63 -8.54 4.56 -11.24
C PRO A 63 -7.45 3.53 -10.96
N ALA A 64 -7.45 2.91 -9.77
CA ALA A 64 -6.48 1.89 -9.40
C ALA A 64 -6.60 0.65 -10.29
N ALA A 65 -7.82 0.19 -10.58
CA ALA A 65 -8.07 -0.92 -11.50
C ALA A 65 -7.58 -0.58 -12.92
N GLY A 66 -7.81 0.65 -13.39
CA GLY A 66 -7.28 1.14 -14.67
C GLY A 66 -5.75 1.09 -14.72
N LEU A 67 -5.07 1.58 -13.66
CA LEU A 67 -3.61 1.50 -13.57
C LEU A 67 -3.11 0.05 -13.59
N LEU A 68 -3.73 -0.83 -12.81
CA LEU A 68 -3.35 -2.25 -12.75
C LEU A 68 -3.56 -2.96 -14.10
N LEU A 69 -4.61 -2.61 -14.83
CA LEU A 69 -4.86 -3.13 -16.20
C LEU A 69 -3.82 -2.64 -17.21
N MET A 70 -3.27 -1.44 -17.03
CA MET A 70 -2.21 -0.93 -17.92
C MET A 70 -0.86 -1.61 -17.68
N LEU A 71 -0.59 -2.15 -16.48
CA LEU A 71 0.69 -2.82 -16.19
C LEU A 71 1.01 -3.99 -17.14
N PRO A 72 0.13 -4.98 -17.37
CA PRO A 72 0.42 -6.08 -18.30
C PRO A 72 0.56 -5.58 -19.74
N VAL A 73 -0.23 -4.58 -20.16
CA VAL A 73 -0.10 -3.97 -21.48
C VAL A 73 1.28 -3.31 -21.63
N THR A 74 1.72 -2.59 -20.60
CA THR A 74 3.01 -1.91 -20.56
C THR A 74 4.15 -2.92 -20.62
N LEU A 75 4.07 -4.03 -19.88
CA LEU A 75 5.06 -5.10 -19.92
C LEU A 75 5.09 -5.82 -21.27
N TRP A 76 3.94 -6.01 -21.91
CA TRP A 76 3.84 -6.68 -23.21
C TRP A 76 4.37 -5.81 -24.37
N ALA A 77 4.09 -4.51 -24.34
CA ALA A 77 4.48 -3.58 -25.40
C ALA A 77 5.91 -3.04 -25.25
N THR A 78 6.60 -3.32 -24.14
CA THR A 78 7.89 -2.70 -23.83
C THR A 78 9.05 -3.29 -24.64
N ALA A 79 9.89 -2.42 -25.19
CA ALA A 79 11.13 -2.83 -25.86
C ALA A 79 12.33 -2.96 -24.90
N LEU A 80 12.26 -2.35 -23.72
CA LEU A 80 13.34 -2.27 -22.72
C LEU A 80 12.86 -2.75 -21.33
N PRO A 81 12.72 -4.07 -21.12
CA PRO A 81 12.16 -4.63 -19.88
C PRO A 81 12.97 -4.27 -18.62
N GLU A 82 14.27 -4.05 -18.76
CA GLU A 82 15.18 -3.68 -17.67
C GLU A 82 14.80 -2.37 -16.97
N ILE A 83 14.20 -1.43 -17.71
CA ILE A 83 13.76 -0.13 -17.19
C ILE A 83 12.29 -0.19 -16.78
N THR A 84 11.47 -0.90 -17.55
CA THR A 84 10.02 -0.96 -17.35
C THR A 84 9.63 -1.79 -16.12
N VAL A 85 10.31 -2.91 -15.85
CA VAL A 85 9.98 -3.78 -14.71
C VAL A 85 10.11 -3.05 -13.37
N PRO A 86 11.20 -2.32 -13.07
CA PRO A 86 11.28 -1.50 -11.86
C PRO A 86 10.16 -0.47 -11.74
N GLN A 87 9.74 0.12 -12.87
CA GLN A 87 8.67 1.11 -12.89
C GLN A 87 7.30 0.49 -12.57
N VAL A 88 7.02 -0.71 -13.09
CA VAL A 88 5.80 -1.48 -12.75
C VAL A 88 5.74 -1.76 -11.25
N TRP A 89 6.85 -2.19 -10.66
CA TRP A 89 6.90 -2.42 -9.21
C TRP A 89 6.71 -1.14 -8.40
N ARG A 90 7.22 0.00 -8.86
CA ARG A 90 6.97 1.29 -8.21
C ARG A 90 5.49 1.66 -8.20
N VAL A 91 4.79 1.43 -9.32
CA VAL A 91 3.34 1.66 -9.40
C VAL A 91 2.60 0.70 -8.45
N LEU A 92 2.96 -0.58 -8.44
CA LEU A 92 2.39 -1.55 -7.51
C LEU A 92 2.60 -1.15 -6.05
N ASN A 93 3.80 -0.68 -5.69
CA ASN A 93 4.10 -0.21 -4.34
C ASN A 93 3.25 1.00 -3.95
N GLY A 94 3.01 1.93 -4.87
CA GLY A 94 2.11 3.07 -4.64
C GLY A 94 0.66 2.62 -4.38
N VAL A 95 0.15 1.69 -5.20
CA VAL A 95 -1.21 1.14 -5.04
C VAL A 95 -1.34 0.40 -3.71
N VAL A 96 -0.38 -0.46 -3.39
CA VAL A 96 -0.32 -1.22 -2.14
C VAL A 96 -0.25 -0.30 -0.93
N PHE A 97 0.61 0.73 -0.98
CA PHE A 97 0.73 1.70 0.11
C PHE A 97 -0.57 2.46 0.33
N TYR A 98 -1.24 2.88 -0.74
CA TYR A 98 -2.56 3.52 -0.66
C TYR A 98 -3.57 2.61 0.05
N TYR A 99 -3.67 1.33 -0.34
CA TYR A 99 -4.62 0.42 0.31
C TYR A 99 -4.24 0.09 1.75
N ALA A 100 -2.96 0.04 2.09
CA ALA A 100 -2.51 -0.07 3.48
C ALA A 100 -2.94 1.14 4.32
N ILE A 101 -2.85 2.35 3.75
CA ILE A 101 -3.37 3.58 4.38
C ILE A 101 -4.88 3.51 4.58
N VAL A 102 -5.64 3.14 3.54
CA VAL A 102 -7.10 3.02 3.61
C VAL A 102 -7.52 2.05 4.72
N ARG A 103 -6.81 0.93 4.86
CA ARG A 103 -7.05 -0.06 5.93
C ARG A 103 -6.70 0.47 7.31
N TRP A 104 -5.70 1.34 7.41
CA TRP A 104 -5.28 1.93 8.68
C TRP A 104 -6.16 3.10 9.12
N CYS A 105 -6.67 3.90 8.18
CA CYS A 105 -7.54 5.06 8.41
C CYS A 105 -8.98 4.67 8.79
N VAL A 106 -9.14 3.96 9.90
CA VAL A 106 -10.45 3.60 10.47
C VAL A 106 -11.05 4.75 11.27
N ASP A 107 -10.22 5.64 11.82
CA ASP A 107 -10.62 6.74 12.71
C ASP A 107 -10.16 8.11 12.17
N GLU A 108 -10.94 9.16 12.45
CA GLU A 108 -10.63 10.55 12.04
C GLU A 108 -9.30 11.05 12.62
N SER A 109 -8.93 10.61 13.82
CA SER A 109 -7.63 10.94 14.44
C SER A 109 -6.44 10.37 13.64
N ARG A 110 -6.58 9.17 13.07
CA ARG A 110 -5.53 8.55 12.23
C ARG A 110 -5.42 9.26 10.89
N LEU A 111 -6.55 9.65 10.31
CA LEU A 111 -6.56 10.45 9.09
C LEU A 111 -5.86 11.81 9.30
N ARG A 112 -6.13 12.50 10.41
CA ARG A 112 -5.42 13.75 10.75
C ARG A 112 -3.92 13.55 10.91
N LEU A 113 -3.48 12.48 11.60
CA LEU A 113 -2.06 12.14 11.70
C LEU A 113 -1.42 11.93 10.33
N LEU A 114 -2.12 11.27 9.40
CA LEU A 114 -1.63 11.07 8.04
C LEU A 114 -1.49 12.40 7.29
N VAL A 115 -2.49 13.28 7.38
CA VAL A 115 -2.44 14.61 6.78
C VAL A 115 -1.27 15.42 7.34
N TYR A 116 -1.07 15.44 8.66
CA TYR A 116 0.09 16.10 9.25
C TYR A 116 1.42 15.50 8.80
N GLY A 117 1.49 14.17 8.70
CA GLY A 117 2.67 13.47 8.20
C GLY A 117 3.00 13.85 6.75
N VAL A 118 1.99 13.91 5.87
CA VAL A 118 2.16 14.32 4.47
C VAL A 118 2.57 15.79 4.37
N LEU A 119 1.96 16.67 5.15
CA LEU A 119 2.33 18.09 5.20
C LEU A 119 3.78 18.28 5.67
N LEU A 120 4.18 17.60 6.75
CA LEU A 120 5.56 17.63 7.25
C LEU A 120 6.56 17.08 6.22
N ALA A 121 6.22 15.98 5.56
CA ALA A 121 7.05 15.43 4.49
C ALA A 121 7.19 16.41 3.32
N GLY A 122 6.11 17.08 2.93
CA GLY A 122 6.13 18.11 1.89
C GLY A 122 7.00 19.31 2.26
N VAL A 123 6.90 19.81 3.49
CA VAL A 123 7.74 20.90 4.00
C VAL A 123 9.21 20.50 4.10
N GLY A 124 9.52 19.25 4.48
CA GLY A 124 10.90 18.78 4.56
C GLY A 124 11.60 18.59 3.21
N ILE A 125 10.82 18.50 2.12
CA ILE A 125 11.34 18.32 0.75
C ILE A 125 11.42 19.65 -0.01
N ALA A 126 10.59 20.64 0.32
CA ALA A 126 10.56 21.97 -0.29
C ALA A 126 11.75 22.85 0.15
#